data_AF-A0A0C2JQJ8-F1
#
_entry.id   AF-A0A0C2JQJ8-F1
#
_cell.length_a   1.000
_cell.length_b   1.000
_cell.length_c   1.000
_cell.angle_alpha   90.00
_cell.angle_beta   90.00
_cell.angle_gamma   90.00
#
_symmetry.space_group_name_H-M   'P 1'
#
loop_
_entity.id
_entity.type
_entity.pdbx_description
1 polymer ?
#
loop_
_entity_poly.entity_id
_entity_poly.type
_entity_poly.pdbx_seq_one_letter_code
_entity_poly.pdbx_strand_id
1 'polypeptide(L)'
;MILAINAAGIINCEALMTGVNGALDGHENMSVRYLPAYSPFLNPCEEVFSFLKNRVRTESPPRGTEDLLGRMTEACSHLSSVSISNYFSHCESFFEECIRMNDIRRD
;
A
#
# COMPACT_ATOMS: atom_id res chain seq x y z
N MET A 1 3.05 4.96 -8.71
CA MET A 1 2.94 4.79 -7.25
C MET A 1 4.31 4.47 -6.72
N ILE A 2 4.80 5.29 -5.80
CA ILE A 2 6.17 5.24 -5.29
C ILE A 2 6.10 4.56 -3.93
N LEU A 3 6.67 3.36 -3.81
CA LEU A 3 6.96 2.79 -2.49
C LEU A 3 8.34 3.29 -2.06
N ALA A 4 8.39 4.01 -0.95
CA ALA A 4 9.63 4.38 -0.27
C ALA A 4 9.93 3.31 0.79
N ILE A 5 10.97 2.51 0.56
CA ILE A 5 11.35 1.41 1.45
C ILE A 5 12.60 1.83 2.23
N ASN A 6 12.53 1.82 3.56
CA ASN A 6 13.69 1.90 4.44
C ASN A 6 14.12 0.50 4.93
N ALA A 7 15.33 0.40 5.50
CA ALA A 7 15.89 -0.85 6.06
C ALA A 7 15.10 -1.48 7.22
N ALA A 8 14.01 -0.84 7.68
CA ALA A 8 13.14 -1.28 8.78
C ALA A 8 11.70 -1.60 8.32
N GLY A 9 11.40 -1.62 7.02
CA GLY A 9 10.10 -2.02 6.51
C GLY A 9 9.07 -0.89 6.44
N ILE A 10 9.15 -0.12 5.35
CA ILE A 10 8.07 0.65 4.69
C ILE A 10 7.70 2.00 5.34
N ILE A 11 7.81 3.07 4.53
CA ILE A 11 7.19 4.37 4.80
C ILE A 11 6.33 4.74 3.58
N ASN A 12 5.07 5.11 3.84
CA ASN A 12 4.13 5.58 2.82
C ASN A 12 4.50 7.02 2.41
N CYS A 13 4.56 7.32 1.10
CA CYS A 13 4.72 8.69 0.62
C CYS A 13 3.95 8.92 -0.69
N GLU A 14 2.87 9.70 -0.60
CA GLU A 14 2.39 10.51 -1.72
C GLU A 14 3.41 11.63 -1.98
N ALA A 15 4.10 11.59 -3.11
CA ALA A 15 4.72 12.79 -3.64
C ALA A 15 4.74 12.74 -5.18
N LEU A 16 4.34 13.86 -5.79
CA LEU A 16 4.40 14.09 -7.23
C LEU A 16 5.86 13.98 -7.72
N MET A 17 6.04 13.31 -8.87
CA MET A 17 7.30 12.90 -9.50
C MET A 17 8.43 13.96 -9.58
N THR A 18 8.13 15.25 -9.43
CA THR A 18 9.12 16.34 -9.48
C THR A 18 9.63 16.77 -8.09
N GLY A 19 8.90 16.46 -7.01
CA GLY A 19 9.25 16.84 -5.63
C GLY A 19 9.81 15.70 -4.77
N VAL A 20 9.60 14.43 -5.17
CA VAL A 20 9.99 13.25 -4.37
C VAL A 20 11.50 13.19 -4.16
N ASN A 21 12.30 13.36 -5.22
CA ASN A 21 13.75 13.22 -5.12
C ASN A 21 14.34 14.24 -4.15
N GLY A 22 13.87 15.49 -4.19
CA GLY A 22 14.27 16.52 -3.23
C GLY A 22 13.72 16.34 -1.81
N ALA A 23 12.60 15.63 -1.64
CA ALA A 23 12.05 15.30 -0.33
C ALA A 23 12.76 14.09 0.33
N LEU A 24 13.47 13.28 -0.46
CA LEU A 24 14.28 12.16 0.02
C LEU A 24 15.74 12.55 0.26
N ASP A 25 16.16 13.73 -0.21
CA ASP A 25 17.50 14.27 0.04
C ASP A 25 17.72 14.46 1.55
N GLY A 26 18.56 13.59 2.14
CA GLY A 26 18.82 13.53 3.58
C GLY A 26 18.41 12.22 4.25
N HIS A 27 17.69 11.33 3.56
CA HIS A 27 17.36 9.99 4.03
C HIS A 27 18.21 8.93 3.32
N GLU A 28 19.44 8.72 3.80
CA GLU A 28 20.45 7.83 3.19
C GLU A 28 19.99 6.36 2.99
N ASN A 29 18.96 5.92 3.72
CA ASN A 29 18.47 4.54 3.70
C ASN A 29 17.13 4.37 2.95
N MET A 30 16.67 5.35 2.19
CA MET A 30 15.41 5.26 1.44
C MET A 30 15.66 5.14 -0.05
N SER A 31 15.00 4.17 -0.70
CA SER A 31 15.07 4.02 -2.16
C SER A 31 13.68 4.01 -2.78
N VAL A 32 13.57 4.62 -3.96
CA VAL A 32 12.35 4.64 -4.78
C VAL A 32 12.33 3.39 -5.66
N ARG A 33 11.24 2.62 -5.59
CA ARG A 33 10.97 1.50 -6.50
C ARG A 33 9.75 1.82 -7.36
N TYR A 34 9.86 1.50 -8.64
CA TYR A 34 8.77 1.65 -9.61
C TYR A 34 8.05 0.33 -9.78
N LEU A 35 6.72 0.39 -9.81
CA LEU A 35 5.88 -0.74 -10.17
C LEU A 35 5.57 -0.71 -11.68
N PRO A 36 5.45 -1.89 -12.33
CA PRO A 36 4.96 -1.96 -13.71
C PRO A 36 3.56 -1.35 -13.85
N ALA A 37 3.27 -0.82 -15.05
CA ALA A 37 1.97 -0.26 -15.35
C ALA A 37 0.87 -1.33 -15.27
N TYR A 38 -0.30 -0.96 -14.74
CA TYR A 38 -1.47 -1.84 -14.59
C TYR A 38 -1.22 -3.11 -13.76
N SER A 39 -0.30 -3.06 -12.79
CA SER A 39 0.00 -4.17 -11.87
C SER A 39 -0.41 -3.86 -10.42
N PRO A 40 -1.71 -3.64 -10.12
CA PRO A 40 -2.18 -3.34 -8.77
C PRO A 40 -1.88 -4.47 -7.77
N PHE A 41 -1.83 -5.73 -8.22
CA PHE A 41 -1.49 -6.89 -7.40
C PHE A 41 -0.04 -6.87 -6.85
N LEU A 42 0.85 -6.03 -7.42
CA LEU A 42 2.20 -5.81 -6.91
C LEU A 42 2.29 -4.65 -5.91
N ASN A 43 1.17 -3.96 -5.66
CA ASN A 43 1.11 -2.84 -4.75
C ASN A 43 0.45 -3.26 -3.42
N PRO A 44 1.22 -3.40 -2.33
CA PRO A 44 0.66 -3.78 -1.04
C PRO A 44 -0.30 -2.73 -0.47
N CYS A 45 -0.26 -1.48 -0.95
CA CYS A 45 -1.26 -0.49 -0.55
C CYS A 45 -2.67 -0.84 -1.05
N GLU A 46 -2.84 -1.56 -2.16
CA GLU A 46 -4.19 -1.99 -2.61
C GLU A 46 -4.85 -2.89 -1.56
N GLU A 47 -4.11 -3.84 -0.99
CA GLU A 47 -4.60 -4.74 0.06
C GLU A 47 -4.99 -3.97 1.32
N VAL A 48 -4.15 -3.01 1.73
CA VAL A 48 -4.43 -2.15 2.88
C VAL A 48 -5.69 -1.31 2.62
N PHE A 49 -5.82 -0.71 1.44
CA PHE A 49 -7.01 0.07 1.08
C PHE A 49 -8.27 -0.79 1.01
N SER A 50 -8.17 -2.01 0.48
CA SER A 50 -9.26 -2.98 0.45
C SER A 50 -9.73 -3.32 1.87
N PHE A 51 -8.80 -3.62 2.78
CA PHE A 51 -9.08 -3.86 4.20
C PHE A 51 -9.79 -2.66 4.86
N LEU A 52 -9.22 -1.47 4.74
CA LEU A 52 -9.78 -0.25 5.34
C LEU A 52 -11.18 0.05 4.79
N LYS A 53 -11.35 -0.04 3.47
CA LYS A 53 -12.64 0.19 2.80
C LYS A 53 -13.71 -0.79 3.28
N ASN A 54 -13.36 -2.06 3.42
CA ASN A 54 -14.28 -3.09 3.91
C ASN A 54 -14.70 -2.79 5.36
N ARG A 55 -13.74 -2.42 6.22
CA ARG A 55 -14.02 -2.07 7.62
C ARG A 55 -14.91 -0.84 7.77
N VAL A 56 -14.56 0.26 7.09
CA VAL A 56 -15.33 1.51 7.13
C VAL A 56 -16.80 1.30 6.69
N ARG A 57 -17.03 0.37 5.75
CA ARG A 57 -18.34 0.07 5.17
C ARG A 57 -19.11 -1.07 5.86
N THR A 58 -18.51 -1.76 6.84
CA THR A 58 -19.07 -3.01 7.41
C THR A 58 -20.43 -2.79 8.06
N GLU A 59 -20.62 -1.70 8.80
CA GLU A 59 -21.87 -1.46 9.54
C GLU A 59 -22.90 -0.67 8.74
N SER A 60 -22.48 0.44 8.14
CA SER A 60 -23.34 1.38 7.43
C SER A 60 -22.51 2.36 6.59
N PRO A 61 -23.11 3.05 5.61
CA PRO A 61 -22.46 4.19 4.98
C PRO A 61 -22.05 5.25 6.02
N PRO A 62 -20.84 5.83 5.94
CA PRO A 62 -20.41 6.89 6.84
C PRO A 62 -21.32 8.12 6.76
N ARG A 63 -21.62 8.72 7.91
CA ARG A 63 -22.48 9.90 8.04
C ARG A 63 -21.63 11.16 8.14
N GLY A 64 -21.16 11.62 6.98
CA GLY A 64 -20.33 12.82 6.87
C GLY A 64 -18.86 12.57 7.23
N THR A 65 -18.08 13.65 7.21
CA THR A 65 -16.61 13.58 7.27
C THR A 65 -16.09 13.10 8.63
N GLU A 66 -16.69 13.55 9.74
CA GLU A 66 -16.21 13.21 11.08
C GLU A 66 -16.37 11.71 11.38
N ASP A 67 -17.53 11.14 11.04
CA ASP A 67 -17.80 9.70 11.15
C ASP A 67 -16.86 8.89 10.25
N LEU A 68 -16.63 9.34 9.01
CA LEU A 68 -15.66 8.71 8.11
C LEU A 68 -14.25 8.69 8.72
N LEU A 69 -13.76 9.82 9.22
CA LEU A 69 -12.42 9.92 9.83
C LEU A 69 -12.32 9.06 11.09
N GLY A 70 -13.36 9.04 11.94
CA GLY A 70 -13.42 8.18 13.11
C GLY A 70 -13.30 6.70 12.74
N ARG A 71 -14.08 6.25 11.75
CA ARG A 71 -14.05 4.86 11.26
C ARG A 71 -12.74 4.50 10.57
N MET A 72 -12.14 5.42 9.82
CA MET A 72 -10.82 5.19 9.22
C MET A 72 -9.75 5.03 10.29
N THR A 73 -9.78 5.89 11.32
CA THR A 73 -8.85 5.81 12.46
C THR A 73 -9.02 4.49 13.23
N GLU A 74 -10.27 4.09 13.47
CA GLU A 74 -10.59 2.81 14.11
C GLU A 74 -10.11 1.63 13.26
N ALA A 75 -10.39 1.61 11.96
CA ALA A 75 -9.95 0.57 11.05
C ALA A 75 -8.42 0.46 11.00
N CYS A 76 -7.70 1.58 11.00
CA CYS A 76 -6.24 1.60 11.07
C CYS A 76 -5.71 0.98 12.37
N SER A 77 -6.43 1.08 13.49
CA SER A 77 -6.01 0.47 14.76
C SER A 77 -6.04 -1.07 14.73
N HIS A 78 -6.78 -1.66 13.79
CA HIS A 78 -6.81 -3.11 13.55
C HIS A 78 -5.72 -3.60 12.59
N LEU A 79 -4.94 -2.69 11.97
CA LEU A 79 -3.81 -3.09 11.13
C LEU A 79 -2.63 -3.50 12.02
N SER A 80 -2.40 -4.81 12.12
CA SER A 80 -1.25 -5.35 12.82
C SER A 80 0.00 -5.37 11.92
N SER A 81 1.19 -5.39 12.53
CA SER A 81 2.45 -5.61 11.80
C SER A 81 2.46 -6.93 11.03
N VAL A 82 1.80 -7.97 11.56
CA VAL A 82 1.62 -9.27 10.90
C VAL A 82 0.75 -9.12 9.65
N SER A 83 -0.37 -8.40 9.74
CA SER A 83 -1.24 -8.11 8.58
C SER A 83 -0.47 -7.38 7.49
N ILE A 84 0.30 -6.35 7.85
CA ILE A 84 1.13 -5.59 6.92
C ILE A 84 2.16 -6.51 6.26
N SER A 85 2.91 -7.30 7.04
CA SER A 85 3.88 -8.26 6.49
C SER A 85 3.23 -9.23 5.51
N ASN A 86 2.04 -9.73 5.83
CA ASN A 86 1.31 -10.65 4.96
C ASN A 86 0.90 -10.01 3.63
N TYR A 87 0.54 -8.72 3.61
CA TYR A 87 0.24 -8.00 2.36
C TYR A 87 1.47 -7.87 1.47
N PHE A 88 2.64 -7.62 2.05
CA PHE A 88 3.90 -7.61 1.30
C PHE A 88 4.22 -9.00 0.73
N SER A 89 4.17 -10.04 1.56
CA SER A 89 4.40 -11.41 1.10
C SER A 89 3.40 -11.86 0.04
N HIS A 90 2.16 -11.39 0.11
CA HIS A 90 1.16 -11.64 -0.93
C HIS A 90 1.57 -11.02 -2.27
N CYS A 91 1.97 -9.75 -2.29
CA CYS A 91 2.48 -9.09 -3.50
C CYS A 91 3.73 -9.79 -4.07
N GLU A 92 4.65 -10.20 -3.20
CA GLU A 92 5.88 -10.92 -3.58
C GLU A 92 5.59 -12.29 -4.22
N SER A 93 4.49 -12.95 -3.84
CA SER A 93 4.10 -14.25 -4.41
C SER A 93 3.86 -14.21 -5.92
N PHE A 94 3.59 -13.03 -6.48
CA PHE A 94 3.40 -12.82 -7.92
C PHE A 94 4.69 -12.56 -8.69
N PHE A 95 5.84 -12.35 -8.01
CA PHE A 95 7.08 -11.98 -8.69
C PHE A 95 7.58 -13.06 -9.65
N GLU A 96 7.51 -14.33 -9.26
CA GLU A 96 7.94 -15.44 -10.11
C GLU A 96 7.12 -15.51 -11.42
N GLU A 97 5.80 -15.36 -11.31
CA GLU A 97 4.91 -15.35 -12.48
C GLU A 97 5.18 -14.15 -13.38
N CYS A 98 5.44 -12.96 -12.80
CA CYS A 98 5.86 -11.77 -13.55
C CYS A 98 7.18 -11.99 -14.31
N ILE A 99 8.19 -12.57 -13.65
CA ILE A 99 9.51 -12.84 -14.25
C ILE A 99 9.37 -13.81 -15.43
N ARG A 100 8.47 -14.79 -15.31
CA ARG A 100 8.17 -15.77 -16.36
C ARG A 100 7.24 -15.24 -17.45
N MET A 101 6.73 -14.01 -17.30
CA MET A 101 5.74 -13.41 -18.19
C MET A 101 4.47 -14.25 -18.33
N ASN A 102 4.10 -14.96 -17.26
CA ASN A 102 2.87 -15.72 -17.22
C ASN A 102 1.66 -14.79 -17.12
N ASP A 103 0.52 -15.24 -17.63
CA ASP A 103 -0.74 -14.50 -17.50
C ASP A 103 -1.25 -14.62 -16.06
N ILE A 104 -1.14 -13.52 -15.31
CA ILE A 104 -1.61 -13.43 -13.93
C ILE A 104 -3.09 -13.09 -13.95
N ARG A 105 -3.89 -13.98 -13.37
CA ARG A 105 -5.33 -13.78 -13.23
C ARG A 105 -5.61 -12.47 -12.49
N ARG A 106 -6.57 -11.72 -13.02
CA ARG A 106 -7.09 -10.49 -12.42
C ARG A 106 -8.44 -10.83 -11.81
N ASP A 107 -8.43 -11.29 -10.57
CA ASP A 107 -9.62 -11.45 -9.74
C ASP A 107 -10.24 -10.09 -9.39
#